data_AF-A0A078IQF6-F1
#
_entry.id   AF-A0A078IQF6-F1
#
_cell.length_a   1.000
_cell.length_b   1.000
_cell.length_c   1.000
_cell.angle_alpha   90.00
_cell.angle_beta   90.00
_cell.angle_gamma   90.00
#
_symmetry.space_group_name_H-M   'P 1'
#
loop_
_entity.id
_entity.type
_entity.pdbx_description
1 polymer ?
#
loop_
_entity_poly.entity_id
_entity_poly.type
_entity_poly.pdbx_seq_one_letter_code
_entity_poly.pdbx_strand_id
1 'polypeptide(L)' 'MLSLSLSDSFFLLQEIKLLSNLQHPNIVHYFGSEIVHDRFFIYLEYVHPGSINKYIQNN' A
#
# COMPACT_ATOMS: atom_id res chain seq x y z
N MET A 1 -15.95 2.21 -19.07
CA MET A 1 -14.80 1.27 -18.97
C MET A 1 -13.65 1.74 -19.87
N LEU A 2 -13.22 3.00 -19.72
CA LEU A 2 -12.27 3.66 -20.64
C LEU A 2 -11.44 4.78 -19.96
N SER A 3 -11.28 4.76 -18.63
CA SER A 3 -10.48 5.78 -17.92
C SER A 3 -9.99 5.35 -16.53
N LEU A 4 -9.55 4.10 -16.36
CA LEU A 4 -8.42 3.86 -15.44
C LEU A 4 -7.20 4.14 -16.32
N SER A 5 -6.93 5.43 -16.52
CA SER A 5 -6.02 5.93 -17.54
C SER A 5 -4.58 5.59 -17.18
N LEU A 6 -3.69 5.47 -18.18
CA LEU A 6 -2.25 5.21 -18.02
C LEU A 6 -1.57 5.94 -16.84
N SER A 7 -2.10 7.10 -16.43
CA SER A 7 -1.73 7.82 -15.21
C SER A 7 -1.80 6.97 -13.94
N ASP A 8 -2.88 6.22 -13.74
CA ASP A 8 -3.15 5.48 -12.51
C ASP A 8 -2.14 4.33 -12.35
N SER A 9 -1.83 3.65 -13.46
CA SER A 9 -0.76 2.65 -13.52
C SER A 9 0.61 3.25 -13.22
N PHE A 10 0.89 4.47 -13.70
CA PHE A 10 2.15 5.15 -13.42
C PHE A 10 2.30 5.52 -11.93
N PHE A 11 1.25 6.10 -11.33
CA PHE A 11 1.25 6.43 -9.90
C PHE A 11 1.43 5.18 -9.04
N LEU A 12 0.73 4.09 -9.36
CA LEU A 12 0.87 2.83 -8.65
C LEU A 12 2.31 2.28 -8.73
N LEU A 13 2.93 2.32 -9.91
CA LEU A 13 4.33 1.89 -10.07
C LEU A 13 5.29 2.75 -9.26
N GLN A 14 5.06 4.07 -9.20
CA GLN A 14 5.87 4.98 -8.39
C GLN A 14 5.74 4.66 -6.90
N GLU A 15 4.53 4.39 -6.43
CA GLU A 15 4.25 4.02 -5.05
C GLU A 15 4.90 2.68 -4.68
N ILE A 16 4.75 1.65 -5.52
CA ILE A 16 5.42 0.34 -5.32
C ILE A 16 6.93 0.52 -5.26
N LYS A 17 7.51 1.31 -6.17
CA LYS A 17 8.96 1.58 -6.18
C LYS A 17 9.39 2.29 -4.90
N LEU A 18 8.62 3.27 -4.43
CA LEU A 18 8.93 3.94 -3.16
C LEU A 18 8.89 2.94 -2.01
N LEU A 19 7.78 2.22 -1.83
CA LEU A 19 7.58 1.23 -0.76
C LEU A 19 8.67 0.16 -0.75
N SER A 20 9.07 -0.33 -1.92
CA SER A 20 10.13 -1.34 -2.06
C SER A 20 11.50 -0.88 -1.55
N ASN A 21 11.73 0.44 -1.48
CA ASN A 21 12.99 1.02 -0.99
C ASN A 21 12.93 1.44 0.49
N LEU A 22 11.77 1.38 1.14
CA LEU A 22 11.61 1.80 2.53
C LEU A 22 11.83 0.60 3.47
N GLN A 23 12.94 0.65 4.22
CA GLN A 23 13.26 -0.33 5.26
C GLN A 23 13.66 0.40 6.55
N HIS A 24 12.70 0.58 7.45
CA HIS A 24 12.91 1.25 8.73
C HIS A 24 11.93 0.69 9.79
N PRO A 25 12.33 0.54 11.06
CA PRO A 25 11.48 -0.03 12.13
C PRO A 25 10.16 0.73 12.41
N ASN A 26 10.00 1.94 11.89
CA ASN A 26 8.78 2.75 12.07
C ASN A 26 8.00 2.97 10.77
N ILE A 27 8.36 2.26 9.70
CA ILE A 27 7.63 2.27 8.44
C ILE A 27 7.11 0.85 8.22
N VAL A 28 5.81 0.72 7.92
CA VAL A 28 5.19 -0.57 7.62
C VAL A 28 5.93 -1.24 6.48
N HIS A 29 6.43 -2.45 6.71
CA HIS A 29 7.24 -3.14 5.73
C HIS A 29 6.41 -3.62 4.54
N TYR A 30 6.94 -3.44 3.32
CA TYR A 30 6.35 -3.95 2.09
C TYR A 30 6.99 -5.29 1.71
N PHE A 31 6.17 -6.33 1.57
CA PHE A 31 6.64 -7.67 1.19
C PHE A 31 6.57 -7.94 -0.32
N GLY A 32 5.60 -7.34 -1.01
CA GLY A 32 5.38 -7.59 -2.43
C GLY A 32 4.00 -7.19 -2.90
N SER A 33 3.76 -7.39 -4.20
CA SER A 33 2.45 -7.22 -4.83
C SER A 33 2.32 -8.14 -6.02
N GLU A 34 1.08 -8.53 -6.35
CA GLU A 34 0.78 -9.36 -7.51
C GLU A 34 -0.56 -8.98 -8.14
N ILE A 35 -0.76 -9.36 -9.41
CA ILE A 35 -2.05 -9.20 -10.09
C ILE A 35 -2.65 -10.58 -10.30
N VAL A 36 -3.83 -10.81 -9.73
CA VAL A 36 -4.55 -12.09 -9.80
C VAL A 36 -6.01 -11.81 -10.18
N HIS A 37 -6.44 -12.34 -11.34
CA HIS A 37 -7.79 -12.14 -11.88
C HIS A 37 -8.21 -10.66 -11.96
N ASP A 38 -7.38 -9.83 -12.60
CA ASP A 38 -7.56 -8.38 -12.77
C ASP A 38 -7.67 -7.57 -11.45
N ARG A 39 -7.23 -8.15 -10.34
CA ARG A 39 -7.11 -7.47 -9.05
C ARG A 39 -5.66 -7.35 -8.64
N PHE A 40 -5.27 -6.16 -8.21
CA PHE A 40 -3.96 -5.88 -7.65
C PHE A 40 -3.98 -6.15 -6.14
N PHE A 41 -3.10 -7.04 -5.69
CA PHE A 41 -2.89 -7.37 -4.28
C PHE A 41 -1.58 -6.78 -3.80
N ILE A 42 -1.59 -6.23 -2.58
CA ILE A 42 -0.41 -5.72 -1.90
C ILE A 42 -0.23 -6.42 -0.57
N TYR A 43 0.98 -6.85 -0.26
CA TYR A 43 1.33 -7.54 0.97
C TYR A 43 2.19 -6.62 1.84
N LEU A 44 1.67 -6.29 3.01
CA LEU A 44 2.28 -5.40 3.98
C LEU A 44 2.40 -6.10 5.34
N GLU A 45 3.32 -5.63 6.16
CA GLU A 45 3.37 -5.98 7.58
C GLU A 45 2.03 -5.69 8.27
N TYR A 46 1.57 -6.65 9.08
CA TYR A 46 0.37 -6.49 9.87
C TYR A 46 0.65 -5.68 11.13
N VAL A 47 -0.05 -4.54 11.31
CA VAL A 47 0.11 -3.65 12.46
C VAL A 47 -1.21 -3.50 13.22
N HIS A 48 -1.21 -3.90 14.49
CA HIS A 48 -2.32 -3.78 15.45
C HIS A 48 -1.99 -2.68 16.48
N PRO A 49 -2.96 -1.87 17.00
CA PRO A 49 -4.43 -1.96 16.91
C PRO A 49 -5.09 -1.23 15.73
N GLY A 50 -4.33 -0.85 14.71
CA GLY A 50 -4.81 -0.03 13.59
C GLY A 50 -4.28 1.41 13.69
N SER A 51 -4.98 2.37 13.08
CA SER A 51 -4.45 3.74 12.98
C SER A 51 -4.47 4.49 14.31
N ILE A 52 -3.47 5.36 14.51
CA ILE A 52 -3.41 6.26 15.67
C ILE A 52 -4.67 7.14 15.73
N ASN A 53 -5.18 7.60 14.59
CA ASN A 53 -6.41 8.40 14.54
C ASN A 53 -7.61 7.63 15.11
N LYS A 54 -7.75 6.33 14.76
CA LYS A 54 -8.79 5.47 15.34
C LYS A 54 -8.60 5.32 16.85
N TYR A 55 -7.36 5.23 17.32
CA TYR A 55 -7.08 5.17 18.76
C TYR A 55 -7.49 6.46 19.48
N ILE A 56 -7.20 7.63 18.89
CA ILE A 56 -7.50 8.93 19.50
C ILE A 56 -9.01 9.23 19.50
N GLN A 57 -9.74 8.94 18.42
CA GLN A 57 -11.17 9.26 18.32
C GLN A 57 -12.08 8.36 19.18
N ASN A 58 -11.59 7.21 19.63
CA ASN A 58 -12.36 6.26 20.45
C ASN A 58 -11.99 6.33 21.95
N ASN A 59 -11.22 7.33 22.36
CA ASN A 59 -10.95 7.69 23.77
C ASN A 59 -11.54 9.07 24.07
#